data_AF-A0A943KA48-F1
#
_entry.id   AF-A0A943KA48-F1
#
_cell.length_a   1.000
_cell.length_b   1.000
_cell.length_c   1.000
_cell.angle_alpha   90.00
_cell.angle_beta   90.00
_cell.angle_gamma   90.00
#
_symmetry.space_group_name_H-M   'P 1'
#
loop_
_entity.id
_entity.type
_entity.pdbx_description
1 polymer ?
#
loop_
_entity_poly.entity_id
_entity_poly.type
_entity_poly.pdbx_seq_one_letter_code
_entity_poly.pdbx_strand_id
1 'polypeptide(L)'
;MQENKQEEQEWRILHGKLTNDGGHNIFQADPPRRYAKRKRRAYIDKIVEADVLLFEKAKQAAENPAAEKKNSVKPPTENIAVTPCEKGQKEKMPLRTVFDKFYEIWQNEPKKRRRELLIEAMLPFHAGRKYAAAFVDQNLERKRQNEKSRIRRAMRKCNLNGFNYFVTFTYSDEKLTVERFYNKLRAYLKNKVRRNGWKYYGVWEGINGEKRLHFHALMYIPQGTMPGELVQEKSYNTSRKRMIETTGNTEFNEKFGRSDVEEICMPFKHLAYNYVLKYLNKGGKAMSSRNCPENIRGWINEDDILCEMDGFENRYLTFPECEMVEETTGITVRVNETRPQEALAEIQGNVKPPE
;
A
#
# COMPACT_ATOMS: atom_id res chain seq x y z
N MET A 1 -2.54 -49.33 -14.79
CA MET A 1 -3.19 -48.37 -15.72
C MET A 1 -4.08 -47.33 -15.02
N GLN A 2 -4.54 -47.54 -13.78
CA GLN A 2 -5.28 -46.52 -13.02
C GLN A 2 -4.36 -45.48 -12.34
N GLU A 3 -3.19 -45.87 -11.82
CA GLU A 3 -2.23 -44.94 -11.20
C GLU A 3 -1.70 -43.86 -12.16
N ASN A 4 -1.33 -44.23 -13.39
CA ASN A 4 -0.86 -43.24 -14.40
C ASN A 4 -1.92 -42.20 -14.79
N LYS A 5 -3.21 -42.54 -14.78
CA LYS A 5 -4.28 -41.58 -15.11
C LYS A 5 -4.51 -40.58 -13.98
N GLN A 6 -4.30 -41.02 -12.74
CA GLN A 6 -4.45 -40.18 -11.55
C GLN A 6 -3.26 -39.21 -11.44
N GLU A 7 -2.04 -39.67 -11.75
CA GLU A 7 -0.88 -38.79 -11.90
C GLU A 7 -1.06 -37.79 -13.05
N GLU A 8 -1.48 -38.20 -14.26
CA GLU A 8 -1.74 -37.26 -15.37
C GLU A 8 -2.82 -36.22 -15.07
N GLN A 9 -3.87 -36.58 -14.31
CA GLN A 9 -4.89 -35.63 -13.85
C GLN A 9 -4.36 -34.66 -12.80
N GLU A 10 -3.44 -35.08 -11.93
CA GLU A 10 -2.79 -34.20 -10.96
C GLU A 10 -1.88 -33.14 -11.61
N TRP A 11 -1.29 -33.43 -12.79
CA TRP A 11 -0.47 -32.46 -13.52
C TRP A 11 -1.30 -31.39 -14.26
N ARG A 12 -2.51 -31.72 -14.68
CA ARG A 12 -3.41 -30.78 -15.37
C ARG A 12 -3.99 -29.70 -14.47
N ILE A 13 -3.81 -29.80 -13.16
CA ILE A 13 -4.41 -28.87 -12.20
C ILE A 13 -3.29 -28.19 -11.43
N LEU A 14 -3.15 -26.89 -11.64
CA LEU A 14 -2.15 -26.08 -10.95
C LEU A 14 -2.76 -25.35 -9.76
N HIS A 15 -2.09 -25.42 -8.62
CA HIS A 15 -2.44 -24.62 -7.44
C HIS A 15 -1.67 -23.30 -7.43
N GLY A 16 -2.34 -22.19 -7.10
CA GLY A 16 -1.68 -20.89 -7.13
C GLY A 16 -2.55 -19.70 -6.76
N LYS A 17 -2.18 -18.54 -7.30
CA LYS A 17 -2.82 -17.25 -7.07
C LYS A 17 -3.22 -16.61 -8.38
N LEU A 18 -4.50 -16.37 -8.58
CA LEU A 18 -5.02 -15.57 -9.67
C LEU A 18 -5.12 -14.10 -9.27
N THR A 19 -4.59 -13.23 -10.12
CA THR A 19 -4.62 -11.78 -9.96
C THR A 19 -5.10 -11.12 -11.24
N ASN A 20 -5.69 -9.93 -11.13
CA ASN A 20 -6.09 -9.15 -12.29
C ASN A 20 -5.26 -7.86 -12.35
N ASP A 21 -4.61 -7.62 -13.49
CA ASP A 21 -3.77 -6.43 -13.69
C ASP A 21 -4.54 -5.19 -14.19
N GLY A 22 -5.84 -5.35 -14.45
CA GLY A 22 -6.76 -4.33 -14.94
C GLY A 22 -7.23 -4.57 -16.37
N GLY A 23 -6.55 -5.48 -17.09
CA GLY A 23 -6.96 -5.96 -18.42
C GLY A 23 -7.01 -7.48 -18.49
N HIS A 24 -6.04 -8.17 -17.89
CA HIS A 24 -5.88 -9.61 -17.98
C HIS A 24 -5.86 -10.30 -16.62
N ASN A 25 -6.28 -11.55 -16.64
CA ASN A 25 -6.08 -12.49 -15.55
C ASN A 25 -4.67 -13.11 -15.64
N ILE A 26 -3.96 -13.07 -14.50
CA ILE A 26 -2.60 -13.56 -14.35
C ILE A 26 -2.57 -14.57 -13.21
N PHE A 27 -2.26 -15.82 -13.54
CA PHE A 27 -2.12 -16.91 -12.59
C PHE A 27 -0.65 -17.11 -12.22
N GLN A 28 -0.32 -17.05 -10.94
CA GLN A 28 1.00 -17.40 -10.43
C GLN A 28 0.88 -18.77 -9.74
N ALA A 29 1.38 -19.81 -10.39
CA ALA A 29 1.44 -21.14 -9.80
C ALA A 29 2.40 -21.15 -8.60
N ASP A 30 2.05 -21.94 -7.58
CA ASP A 30 2.98 -22.22 -6.50
C ASP A 30 4.17 -23.03 -7.06
N PRO A 31 5.39 -22.77 -6.57
CA PRO A 31 6.55 -23.52 -7.05
C PRO A 31 6.35 -25.02 -6.77
N PRO A 32 6.81 -25.90 -7.68
CA PRO A 32 6.59 -27.34 -7.56
C PRO A 32 7.09 -27.85 -6.21
N ARG A 33 6.44 -28.89 -5.64
CA ARG A 33 6.74 -29.43 -4.30
C ARG A 33 8.22 -29.76 -4.05
N ARG A 34 9.00 -30.04 -5.11
CA ARG A 34 10.45 -30.29 -5.06
C ARG A 34 11.30 -29.04 -4.84
N TYR A 35 10.73 -27.85 -4.99
CA TYR A 35 11.39 -26.59 -4.70
C TYR A 35 11.35 -26.33 -3.18
N ALA A 36 12.33 -26.87 -2.47
CA ALA A 36 12.53 -26.55 -1.07
C ALA A 36 12.64 -25.03 -0.92
N LYS A 37 11.68 -24.40 -0.22
CA LYS A 37 11.78 -22.98 0.13
C LYS A 37 13.12 -22.77 0.82
N ARG A 38 14.09 -22.16 0.13
CA ARG A 38 15.34 -21.73 0.76
C ARG A 38 14.94 -20.88 1.96
N LYS A 39 15.17 -21.39 3.19
CA LYS A 39 14.98 -20.61 4.41
C LYS A 39 15.85 -19.38 4.24
N ARG A 40 15.24 -18.23 3.94
CA ARG A 40 15.95 -16.96 3.95
C ARG A 40 16.51 -16.83 5.36
N ARG A 41 17.84 -16.81 5.50
CA ARG A 41 18.46 -16.51 6.78
C ARG A 41 17.84 -15.20 7.27
N ALA A 42 17.32 -15.20 8.50
CA ALA A 42 16.83 -13.97 9.10
C ALA A 42 17.97 -12.95 9.04
N TYR A 43 17.72 -11.80 8.43
CA TYR A 43 18.70 -10.75 8.41
C TYR A 43 18.82 -10.21 9.83
N ILE A 44 19.97 -10.44 10.45
CA ILE A 44 20.27 -9.91 11.78
C ILE A 44 20.87 -8.52 11.57
N ASP A 45 20.12 -7.50 11.99
CA ASP A 45 20.60 -6.13 11.97
C ASP A 45 21.70 -5.93 13.02
N LYS A 46 22.74 -5.17 12.64
CA LYS A 46 23.71 -4.65 13.59
C LYS A 46 23.00 -3.67 14.52
N ILE A 47 23.03 -3.91 15.83
CA ILE A 47 22.56 -2.95 16.82
C ILE A 47 23.64 -1.89 16.99
N VAL A 48 23.26 -0.62 16.89
CA VAL A 48 24.16 0.52 17.01
C VAL A 48 23.61 1.51 18.03
N GLU A 49 24.50 2.22 18.70
CA GLU A 49 24.15 3.38 19.52
C GLU A 49 24.08 4.61 18.61
N ALA A 50 22.88 5.14 18.41
CA ALA A 50 22.66 6.34 17.63
C ALA A 50 22.31 7.51 18.56
N ASP A 51 22.88 8.68 18.28
CA ASP A 51 22.57 9.90 19.02
C ASP A 51 21.26 10.51 18.49
N VAL A 52 20.28 10.66 19.38
CA VAL A 52 18.95 11.16 19.02
C VAL A 52 19.02 12.62 18.54
N LEU A 53 19.97 13.41 19.06
CA LEU A 53 20.17 14.81 18.69
C LEU A 53 20.56 14.99 17.21
N LEU A 54 21.21 13.99 16.61
CA LEU A 54 21.56 14.04 15.18
C LEU A 54 20.32 14.01 14.28
N PHE A 55 19.26 13.28 14.68
CA PHE A 55 18.01 13.27 13.94
C PHE A 55 17.29 14.63 14.04
N GLU A 56 17.31 15.26 15.21
CA GLU A 56 16.69 16.57 15.41
C GLU A 56 17.42 17.66 14.63
N LYS A 57 18.76 17.69 14.67
CA LYS A 57 19.58 18.61 13.88
C LYS A 57 19.34 18.42 12.39
N ALA A 58 19.30 17.17 11.91
CA ALA A 58 19.02 16.88 10.51
C ALA A 58 17.61 17.31 10.09
N LYS A 59 16.61 17.18 10.97
CA LYS A 59 15.24 17.64 10.72
C LYS A 59 15.17 19.16 10.61
N GLN A 60 15.81 19.89 11.53
CA GLN A 60 15.89 21.36 11.48
C GLN A 60 16.59 21.86 10.21
N ALA A 61 17.67 21.20 9.79
CA ALA A 61 18.38 21.55 8.56
C ALA A 61 17.55 21.28 7.30
N ALA A 62 16.73 20.22 7.30
CA ALA A 62 15.82 19.91 6.19
C ALA A 62 14.63 20.87 6.09
N GLU A 63 14.13 21.37 7.24
CA GLU A 63 13.02 22.34 7.29
C GLU A 63 13.45 23.78 6.92
N ASN A 64 14.72 24.15 7.15
CA ASN A 64 15.29 25.46 6.83
C ASN A 64 16.37 25.39 5.73
N PRO A 65 16.01 25.21 4.45
CA PRO A 65 16.98 25.12 3.35
C PRO A 65 17.72 26.43 3.02
N ALA A 66 17.40 27.54 3.72
CA ALA A 66 17.93 28.87 3.44
C ALA A 66 19.31 29.17 4.05
N ALA A 67 19.86 28.30 4.91
CA ALA A 67 21.16 28.54 5.56
C ALA A 67 22.39 28.02 4.79
N GLU A 68 22.24 27.18 3.76
CA GLU A 68 23.39 26.59 3.04
C GLU A 68 23.25 26.62 1.52
N LYS A 69 22.93 27.80 0.97
CA LYS A 69 23.21 28.10 -0.45
C LYS A 69 24.24 29.22 -0.57
N LYS A 70 25.47 28.90 -0.20
CA LYS A 70 26.72 29.51 -0.71
C LYS A 70 27.89 28.71 -0.13
N ASN A 71 28.40 27.75 -0.90
CA ASN A 71 29.78 27.79 -1.39
C ASN A 71 30.16 26.46 -2.05
N SER A 72 30.60 26.62 -3.29
CA SER A 72 31.46 25.77 -4.10
C SER A 72 32.23 24.67 -3.35
N VAL A 73 32.11 23.45 -3.86
CA VAL A 73 32.98 22.31 -3.57
C VAL A 73 34.42 22.62 -4.01
N LYS A 74 35.32 22.79 -3.03
CA LYS A 74 36.74 22.37 -3.10
C LYS A 74 37.12 21.76 -1.73
N PRO A 75 37.98 20.73 -1.70
CA PRO A 75 38.22 19.94 -0.51
C PRO A 75 39.22 20.66 0.42
N PRO A 76 38.99 20.70 1.74
CA PRO A 76 40.06 20.93 2.69
C PRO A 76 40.48 19.60 3.30
N THR A 77 41.68 19.16 2.91
CA THR A 77 42.58 18.45 3.81
C THR A 77 42.87 19.35 5.01
N GLU A 78 43.11 18.72 6.17
CA GLU A 78 43.65 19.29 7.43
C GLU A 78 42.66 19.44 8.60
N ASN A 79 42.76 18.45 9.50
CA ASN A 79 42.80 18.57 10.95
C ASN A 79 41.88 19.60 11.62
N ILE A 80 40.70 19.15 12.07
CA ILE A 80 39.96 19.83 13.12
C ILE A 80 39.90 18.92 14.34
N ALA A 81 40.48 19.45 15.41
CA ALA A 81 40.59 18.86 16.72
C ALA A 81 39.22 18.41 17.27
N VAL A 82 39.25 17.28 17.97
CA VAL A 82 38.14 16.72 18.73
C VAL A 82 37.85 17.62 19.93
N THR A 83 36.81 18.43 19.85
CA THR A 83 36.25 19.14 21.01
C THR A 83 35.21 18.23 21.70
N PRO A 84 35.11 18.21 23.05
CA PRO A 84 34.41 17.16 23.79
C PRO A 84 32.89 17.17 23.56
N CYS A 85 32.37 15.97 23.33
CA CYS A 85 30.97 15.63 23.07
C CYS A 85 30.07 15.96 24.27
N GLU A 86 29.18 16.94 24.10
CA GLU A 86 28.02 17.14 24.97
C GLU A 86 27.19 15.85 25.00
N LYS A 87 26.78 15.41 26.19
CA LYS A 87 26.18 14.09 26.45
C LYS A 87 24.82 13.95 25.77
N GLY A 88 24.81 13.55 24.50
CA GLY A 88 23.62 13.17 23.77
C GLY A 88 22.98 11.92 24.36
N GLN A 89 21.64 11.86 24.39
CA GLN A 89 20.90 10.65 24.72
C GLN A 89 21.15 9.63 23.61
N LYS A 90 22.06 8.69 23.85
CA LYS A 90 22.37 7.59 22.93
C LYS A 90 21.34 6.48 23.11
N GLU A 91 20.63 6.16 22.03
CA GLU A 91 19.68 5.05 22.00
C GLU A 91 20.26 3.87 21.22
N LYS A 92 20.13 2.65 21.77
CA LYS A 92 20.45 1.41 21.06
C LYS A 92 19.32 1.07 20.11
N MET A 93 19.59 1.06 18.81
CA MET A 93 18.60 0.67 17.80
C MET A 93 19.23 -0.10 16.63
N PRO A 94 18.44 -0.86 15.86
CA PRO A 94 18.92 -1.50 14.63
C PRO A 94 19.44 -0.46 13.64
N LEU A 95 20.57 -0.76 12.97
CA LEU A 95 21.16 0.15 11.98
C LEU A 95 20.18 0.50 10.84
N ARG A 96 19.31 -0.42 10.44
CA ARG A 96 18.21 -0.13 9.51
C ARG A 96 17.21 0.90 10.03
N THR A 97 16.94 0.94 11.33
CA THR A 97 16.06 1.94 11.94
C THR A 97 16.69 3.32 11.87
N VAL A 98 18.02 3.41 12.10
CA VAL A 98 18.78 4.66 11.92
C VAL A 98 18.66 5.15 10.47
N PHE A 99 18.87 4.25 9.49
CA PHE A 99 18.67 4.58 8.07
C PHE A 99 17.25 5.05 7.78
N ASP A 100 16.24 4.34 8.29
CA ASP A 100 14.83 4.65 8.03
C ASP A 100 14.45 6.04 8.56
N LYS A 101 14.93 6.43 9.75
CA LYS A 101 14.74 7.78 10.32
C LYS A 101 15.35 8.87 9.43
N PHE A 102 16.62 8.73 9.03
CA PHE A 102 17.27 9.71 8.13
C PHE A 102 16.61 9.76 6.75
N TYR A 103 16.19 8.60 6.23
CA TYR A 103 15.49 8.51 4.94
C TYR A 103 14.17 9.28 4.95
N GLU A 104 13.42 9.23 6.06
CA GLU A 104 12.18 10.00 6.23
C GLU A 104 12.45 11.51 6.28
N ILE A 105 13.49 11.95 7.01
CA ILE A 105 13.89 13.36 7.08
C ILE A 105 14.22 13.92 5.68
N TRP A 106 15.00 13.18 4.89
CA TRP A 106 15.44 13.62 3.56
C TRP A 106 14.58 13.09 2.41
N GLN A 107 13.33 12.70 2.68
CA GLN A 107 12.45 12.13 1.66
C GLN A 107 12.18 13.08 0.49
N ASN A 108 12.21 14.39 0.74
CA ASN A 108 11.93 15.44 -0.25
C ASN A 108 13.19 15.90 -1.02
N GLU A 109 14.39 15.52 -0.58
CA GLU A 109 15.65 15.91 -1.24
C GLU A 109 15.82 15.19 -2.59
N PRO A 110 16.48 15.81 -3.59
CA PRO A 110 16.80 15.16 -4.86
C PRO A 110 17.56 13.84 -4.65
N LYS A 111 17.26 12.83 -5.46
CA LYS A 111 17.78 11.45 -5.27
C LYS A 111 19.30 11.37 -5.10
N LYS A 112 20.06 12.17 -5.86
CA LYS A 112 21.54 12.22 -5.76
C LYS A 112 21.99 12.78 -4.42
N ARG A 113 21.48 13.96 -4.04
CA ARG A 113 21.80 14.62 -2.76
C ARG A 113 21.38 13.79 -1.56
N ARG A 114 20.17 13.23 -1.58
CA ARG A 114 19.68 12.32 -0.54
C ARG A 114 20.61 11.12 -0.33
N ARG A 115 21.11 10.53 -1.42
CA ARG A 115 22.05 9.41 -1.33
C ARG A 115 23.35 9.83 -0.65
N GLU A 116 23.89 11.01 -0.97
CA GLU A 116 25.12 11.52 -0.37
C GLU A 116 24.95 11.80 1.13
N LEU A 117 23.88 12.50 1.51
CA LEU A 117 23.53 12.75 2.92
C LEU A 117 23.36 11.44 3.71
N LEU A 118 22.70 10.44 3.12
CA LEU A 118 22.56 9.12 3.73
C LEU A 118 23.91 8.41 3.87
N ILE A 119 24.81 8.54 2.91
CA ILE A 119 26.16 7.96 3.02
C ILE A 119 26.88 8.59 4.20
N GLU A 120 26.92 9.92 4.26
CA GLU A 120 27.58 10.68 5.33
C GLU A 120 27.03 10.33 6.72
N ALA A 121 25.70 10.27 6.86
CA ALA A 121 25.04 9.87 8.10
C ALA A 121 25.33 8.43 8.52
N MET A 122 25.55 7.53 7.55
CA MET A 122 25.86 6.13 7.81
C MET A 122 27.36 5.86 7.98
N LEU A 123 28.25 6.79 7.63
CA LEU A 123 29.70 6.63 7.75
C LEU A 123 30.16 6.20 9.15
N PRO A 124 29.67 6.80 10.26
CA PRO A 124 30.16 6.47 11.60
C PRO A 124 29.92 5.00 12.00
N PHE A 125 28.96 4.32 11.36
CA PHE A 125 28.58 2.95 11.71
C PHE A 125 29.31 1.87 10.89
N HIS A 126 30.12 2.28 9.90
CA HIS A 126 30.77 1.41 8.93
C HIS A 126 32.29 1.64 8.91
N ALA A 127 33.05 0.61 8.52
CA ALA A 127 34.52 0.67 8.44
C ALA A 127 35.05 1.66 7.38
N GLY A 128 34.20 2.16 6.49
CA GLY A 128 34.58 3.16 5.51
C GLY A 128 33.48 3.50 4.53
N ARG A 129 33.74 4.53 3.72
CA ARG A 129 32.75 5.10 2.78
C ARG A 129 32.21 4.09 1.77
N LYS A 130 33.03 3.14 1.31
CA LYS A 130 32.60 2.09 0.38
C LYS A 130 31.53 1.19 0.99
N TYR A 131 31.71 0.76 2.24
CA TYR A 131 30.75 -0.09 2.95
C TYR A 131 29.47 0.65 3.31
N ALA A 132 29.59 1.91 3.76
CA ALA A 132 28.42 2.76 4.01
C ALA A 132 27.59 2.98 2.74
N ALA A 133 28.25 3.23 1.60
CA ALA A 133 27.57 3.39 0.30
C ALA A 133 26.84 2.12 -0.12
N ALA A 134 27.48 0.94 -0.02
CA ALA A 134 26.83 -0.33 -0.34
C ALA A 134 25.59 -0.59 0.55
N PHE A 135 25.68 -0.29 1.85
CA PHE A 135 24.56 -0.40 2.77
C PHE A 135 23.42 0.56 2.42
N VAL A 136 23.73 1.82 2.11
CA VAL A 136 22.75 2.83 1.68
C VAL A 136 22.06 2.39 0.39
N ASP A 137 22.82 1.97 -0.62
CA ASP A 137 22.27 1.55 -1.92
C ASP A 137 21.34 0.34 -1.79
N GLN A 138 21.73 -0.66 -1.00
CA GLN A 138 20.88 -1.82 -0.73
C GLN A 138 19.56 -1.42 -0.04
N ASN A 139 19.62 -0.48 0.92
CA ASN A 139 18.43 -0.02 1.62
C ASN A 139 17.55 0.91 0.79
N LEU A 140 18.14 1.71 -0.11
CA LEU A 140 17.40 2.49 -1.09
C LEU A 140 16.64 1.58 -2.06
N GLU A 141 17.28 0.52 -2.57
CA GLU A 141 16.62 -0.46 -3.43
C GLU A 141 15.53 -1.22 -2.66
N ARG A 142 15.76 -1.56 -1.37
CA ARG A 142 14.72 -2.10 -0.49
C ARG A 142 13.50 -1.17 -0.40
N LYS A 143 13.69 0.14 -0.16
CA LYS A 143 12.60 1.11 -0.10
C LYS A 143 11.84 1.19 -1.44
N ARG A 144 12.56 1.20 -2.56
CA ARG A 144 11.99 1.20 -3.91
C ARG A 144 11.17 -0.06 -4.19
N GLN A 145 11.68 -1.24 -3.84
CA GLN A 145 10.98 -2.51 -4.04
C GLN A 145 9.74 -2.63 -3.14
N ASN A 146 9.82 -2.12 -1.91
CA ASN A 146 8.67 -2.06 -1.00
C ASN A 146 7.58 -1.15 -1.55
N GLU A 147 7.94 0.01 -2.10
CA GLU A 147 7.01 0.93 -2.77
C GLU A 147 6.34 0.27 -3.98
N LYS A 148 7.13 -0.31 -4.91
CA LYS A 148 6.60 -1.07 -6.05
C LYS A 148 5.65 -2.18 -5.62
N SER A 149 5.98 -2.91 -4.57
CA SER A 149 5.15 -4.00 -4.04
C SER A 149 3.85 -3.49 -3.43
N ARG A 150 3.89 -2.34 -2.75
CA ARG A 150 2.72 -1.67 -2.18
C ARG A 150 1.78 -1.17 -3.27
N ILE A 151 2.31 -0.56 -4.33
CA ILE A 151 1.54 -0.12 -5.50
C ILE A 151 0.90 -1.33 -6.20
N ARG A 152 1.66 -2.39 -6.48
CA ARG A 152 1.13 -3.62 -7.09
C ARG A 152 0.00 -4.23 -6.27
N ARG A 153 0.15 -4.30 -4.94
CA ARG A 153 -0.90 -4.79 -4.04
C ARG A 153 -2.15 -3.92 -4.10
N ALA A 154 -1.98 -2.60 -4.08
CA ALA A 154 -3.10 -1.66 -4.17
C ALA A 154 -3.87 -1.86 -5.48
N MET A 155 -3.17 -1.92 -6.62
CA MET A 155 -3.79 -2.13 -7.93
C MET A 155 -4.54 -3.45 -8.01
N ARG A 156 -3.91 -4.56 -7.58
CA ARG A 156 -4.58 -5.87 -7.55
C ARG A 156 -5.87 -5.87 -6.72
N LYS A 157 -5.86 -5.19 -5.57
CA LYS A 157 -7.08 -5.00 -4.76
C LYS A 157 -8.12 -4.17 -5.51
N CYS A 158 -7.72 -3.07 -6.13
CA CYS A 158 -8.64 -2.20 -6.87
C CYS A 158 -9.32 -2.95 -8.02
N ASN A 159 -8.55 -3.71 -8.79
CA ASN A 159 -9.04 -4.45 -9.95
C ASN A 159 -9.97 -5.61 -9.56
N LEU A 160 -9.70 -6.29 -8.43
CA LEU A 160 -10.47 -7.47 -8.01
C LEU A 160 -11.75 -7.17 -7.22
N ASN A 161 -11.85 -6.01 -6.56
CA ASN A 161 -12.89 -5.77 -5.55
C ASN A 161 -14.07 -4.90 -6.01
N GLY A 162 -14.01 -4.32 -7.22
CA GLY A 162 -15.16 -3.62 -7.82
C GLY A 162 -15.67 -2.41 -7.03
N PHE A 163 -14.77 -1.56 -6.50
CA PHE A 163 -15.16 -0.36 -5.73
C PHE A 163 -16.07 0.58 -6.55
N ASN A 164 -17.16 1.06 -5.93
CA ASN A 164 -18.19 1.91 -6.55
C ASN A 164 -18.26 3.33 -5.96
N TYR A 165 -17.60 3.61 -4.83
CA TYR A 165 -17.50 4.95 -4.27
C TYR A 165 -16.06 5.30 -3.89
N PHE A 166 -15.69 6.56 -4.08
CA PHE A 166 -14.54 7.20 -3.49
C PHE A 166 -15.01 8.12 -2.38
N VAL A 167 -14.61 7.83 -1.14
CA VAL A 167 -15.07 8.55 0.05
C VAL A 167 -13.90 9.17 0.78
N THR A 168 -14.00 10.46 1.07
CA THR A 168 -13.07 11.17 1.92
C THR A 168 -13.74 11.52 3.24
N PHE A 169 -13.18 11.06 4.36
CA PHE A 169 -13.61 11.43 5.69
C PHE A 169 -12.64 12.47 6.27
N THR A 170 -13.19 13.59 6.72
CA THR A 170 -12.47 14.67 7.39
C THR A 170 -13.11 14.90 8.75
N TYR A 171 -12.33 14.75 9.83
CA TYR A 171 -12.90 14.99 11.15
C TYR A 171 -13.09 16.48 11.45
N SER A 172 -14.10 16.80 12.25
CA SER A 172 -14.29 18.14 12.80
C SER A 172 -13.73 18.18 14.22
N ASP A 173 -12.87 19.17 14.51
CA ASP A 173 -12.30 19.43 15.83
C ASP A 173 -13.41 19.67 16.89
N GLU A 174 -14.59 20.16 16.46
CA GLU A 174 -15.76 20.37 17.32
C GLU A 174 -16.40 19.05 17.80
N LYS A 175 -16.26 17.97 17.03
CA LYS A 175 -16.95 16.69 17.27
C LYS A 175 -16.05 15.65 17.91
N LEU A 176 -14.80 15.55 17.44
CA LEU A 176 -13.90 14.45 17.75
C LEU A 176 -12.45 14.90 17.87
N THR A 177 -11.72 14.27 18.77
CA THR A 177 -10.26 14.29 18.75
C THR A 177 -9.72 13.36 17.65
N VAL A 178 -8.49 13.59 17.20
CA VAL A 178 -7.79 12.78 16.18
C VAL A 178 -7.84 11.27 16.51
N GLU A 179 -7.49 10.90 17.75
CA GLU A 179 -7.48 9.51 18.19
C GLU A 179 -8.89 8.90 18.20
N ARG A 180 -9.87 9.65 18.70
CA ARG A 180 -11.27 9.20 18.73
C ARG A 180 -11.82 9.03 17.32
N PHE A 181 -11.49 9.92 16.38
CA PHE A 181 -11.86 9.80 14.98
C PHE A 181 -11.29 8.52 14.36
N TYR A 182 -9.98 8.29 14.51
CA TYR A 182 -9.32 7.10 13.98
C TYR A 182 -9.98 5.80 14.48
N ASN A 183 -10.19 5.69 15.80
CA ASN A 183 -10.77 4.49 16.41
C ASN A 183 -12.26 4.32 16.06
N LYS A 184 -13.05 5.40 16.10
CA LYS A 184 -14.49 5.37 15.78
C LYS A 184 -14.73 4.99 14.31
N LEU A 185 -13.98 5.58 13.37
CA LEU A 185 -14.12 5.28 11.94
C LEU A 185 -13.74 3.83 11.65
N ARG A 186 -12.63 3.34 12.22
CA ARG A 186 -12.21 1.94 12.05
C ARG A 186 -13.24 0.94 12.58
N ALA A 187 -13.81 1.20 13.76
CA ALA A 187 -14.84 0.36 14.35
C ALA A 187 -16.11 0.36 13.50
N TYR A 188 -16.53 1.54 13.02
CA TYR A 188 -17.68 1.69 12.15
C TYR A 188 -17.53 0.92 10.84
N LEU A 189 -16.42 1.12 10.12
CA LEU A 189 -16.15 0.44 8.87
C LEU A 189 -16.06 -1.08 9.06
N LYS A 190 -15.44 -1.56 10.15
CA LYS A 190 -15.41 -2.99 10.49
C LYS A 190 -16.82 -3.57 10.65
N ASN A 191 -17.74 -2.83 11.28
CA ASN A 191 -19.12 -3.27 11.45
C ASN A 191 -19.88 -3.30 10.12
N LYS A 192 -19.70 -2.29 9.27
CA LYS A 192 -20.30 -2.27 7.93
C LYS A 192 -19.79 -3.40 7.02
N VAL A 193 -18.50 -3.74 7.11
CA VAL A 193 -17.95 -4.92 6.42
C VAL A 193 -18.66 -6.20 6.88
N ARG A 194 -18.84 -6.38 8.20
CA ARG A 194 -19.44 -7.60 8.77
C ARG A 194 -20.95 -7.72 8.50
N ARG A 195 -21.68 -6.61 8.58
CA ARG A 195 -23.16 -6.62 8.58
C ARG A 195 -23.77 -6.29 7.23
N ASN A 196 -23.03 -5.58 6.37
CA ASN A 196 -23.59 -5.00 5.15
C ASN A 196 -22.76 -5.37 3.90
N GLY A 197 -21.76 -6.24 4.01
CA GLY A 197 -20.96 -6.68 2.86
C GLY A 197 -20.01 -5.60 2.30
N TRP A 198 -19.76 -4.52 3.05
CA TRP A 198 -18.90 -3.44 2.56
C TRP A 198 -17.47 -3.92 2.32
N LYS A 199 -16.78 -3.31 1.35
CA LYS A 199 -15.32 -3.45 1.18
C LYS A 199 -14.71 -2.05 1.18
N TYR A 200 -13.48 -1.93 1.67
CA TYR A 200 -12.76 -0.67 1.54
C TYR A 200 -11.25 -0.88 1.41
N TYR A 201 -10.61 0.03 0.69
CA TYR A 201 -9.17 0.21 0.63
C TYR A 201 -8.87 1.71 0.67
N GLY A 202 -8.20 2.17 1.71
CA GLY A 202 -7.96 3.59 1.91
C GLY A 202 -6.65 3.91 2.59
N VAL A 203 -6.33 5.19 2.66
CA VAL A 203 -5.08 5.74 3.16
C VAL A 203 -5.38 6.90 4.09
N TRP A 204 -4.69 6.92 5.23
CA TRP A 204 -4.70 8.05 6.15
C TRP A 204 -3.68 9.10 5.74
N GLU A 205 -4.08 10.36 5.72
CA GLU A 205 -3.23 11.55 5.56
C GLU A 205 -3.32 12.41 6.84
N GLY A 206 -2.21 13.02 7.27
CA GLY A 206 -2.21 13.91 8.43
C GLY A 206 -1.99 13.23 9.79
N ILE A 207 -1.61 11.94 9.82
CA ILE A 207 -1.25 11.24 11.07
C ILE A 207 -0.13 11.96 11.83
N ASN A 208 0.81 12.59 11.10
CA ASN A 208 1.98 13.25 11.68
C ASN A 208 1.68 14.67 12.21
N GLY A 209 0.42 15.12 12.20
CA GLY A 209 0.00 16.39 12.79
C GLY A 209 0.22 17.65 11.93
N GLU A 210 0.93 17.56 10.80
CA GLU A 210 1.15 18.68 9.87
C GLU A 210 -0.15 19.20 9.23
N LYS A 211 -1.17 18.33 9.14
CA LYS A 211 -2.47 18.62 8.56
C LYS A 211 -3.56 17.91 9.36
N ARG A 212 -4.80 18.35 9.19
CA ARG A 212 -5.96 17.61 9.69
C ARG A 212 -5.93 16.16 9.19
N LEU A 213 -6.30 15.24 10.07
CA LEU A 213 -6.39 13.82 9.76
C LEU A 213 -7.55 13.57 8.77
N HIS A 214 -7.20 13.10 7.58
CA HIS A 214 -8.15 12.70 6.54
C HIS A 214 -8.01 11.20 6.26
N PHE A 215 -9.12 10.55 5.91
CA PHE A 215 -9.11 9.18 5.40
C PHE A 215 -9.74 9.14 4.01
N HIS A 216 -8.91 8.86 3.00
CA HIS A 216 -9.36 8.66 1.62
C HIS A 216 -9.54 7.17 1.35
N ALA A 217 -10.73 6.76 0.91
CA ALA A 217 -11.07 5.35 0.74
C ALA A 217 -11.78 5.09 -0.58
N LEU A 218 -11.33 4.05 -1.28
CA LEU A 218 -12.15 3.35 -2.25
C LEU A 218 -13.05 2.40 -1.48
N MET A 219 -14.34 2.43 -1.77
CA MET A 219 -15.35 1.68 -1.06
C MET A 219 -16.25 0.94 -2.05
N TYR A 220 -16.60 -0.29 -1.67
CA TYR A 220 -17.69 -1.04 -2.28
C TYR A 220 -18.82 -1.01 -1.25
N ILE A 221 -19.89 -0.31 -1.59
CA ILE A 221 -21.10 -0.17 -0.78
C ILE A 221 -22.23 -0.84 -1.56
N PRO A 222 -22.70 -2.02 -1.13
CA PRO A 222 -23.84 -2.69 -1.77
C PRO A 222 -25.07 -1.81 -1.81
N GLN A 223 -25.87 -1.97 -2.85
CA GLN A 223 -27.11 -1.22 -3.05
C GLN A 223 -28.03 -1.35 -1.83
N GLY A 224 -28.66 -0.24 -1.42
CA GLY A 224 -29.55 -0.19 -0.26
C GLY A 224 -28.85 -0.24 1.11
N THR A 225 -27.51 -0.34 1.16
CA THR A 225 -26.77 -0.38 2.44
C THR A 225 -26.07 0.93 2.81
N MET A 226 -26.11 1.92 1.91
CA MET A 226 -25.61 3.28 2.16
C MET A 226 -26.40 3.89 3.33
N PRO A 227 -25.73 4.27 4.43
CA PRO A 227 -26.38 4.92 5.57
C PRO A 227 -26.76 6.36 5.23
N GLY A 228 -27.80 6.88 5.86
CA GLY A 228 -28.23 8.26 5.67
C GLY A 228 -28.54 8.59 4.21
N GLU A 229 -28.43 9.87 3.87
CA GLU A 229 -28.77 10.41 2.55
C GLU A 229 -27.54 11.11 1.94
N LEU A 230 -27.44 11.04 0.62
CA LEU A 230 -26.44 11.79 -0.13
C LEU A 230 -27.00 13.18 -0.44
N VAL A 231 -26.36 14.21 0.08
CA VAL A 231 -26.78 15.60 -0.05
C VAL A 231 -25.73 16.37 -0.83
N GLN A 232 -26.16 17.11 -1.85
CA GLN A 232 -25.27 17.97 -2.60
C GLN A 232 -25.12 19.33 -1.91
N GLU A 233 -23.88 19.71 -1.65
CA GLU A 233 -23.53 20.98 -1.04
C GLU A 233 -22.62 21.78 -1.98
N LYS A 234 -22.99 23.03 -2.22
CA LYS A 234 -22.15 24.01 -2.91
C LYS A 234 -21.21 24.65 -1.91
N SER A 235 -19.90 24.39 -2.05
CA SER A 235 -18.89 25.01 -1.20
C SER A 235 -17.82 25.71 -2.04
N TYR A 236 -17.32 26.85 -1.54
CA TYR A 236 -16.22 27.54 -2.19
C TYR A 236 -14.91 26.81 -1.88
N ASN A 237 -14.25 26.27 -2.89
CA ASN A 237 -12.95 25.62 -2.71
C ASN A 237 -11.84 26.66 -2.88
N THR A 238 -11.20 27.02 -1.77
CA THR A 238 -10.12 28.01 -1.71
C THR A 238 -8.90 27.61 -2.54
N SER A 239 -8.58 26.32 -2.64
CA SER A 239 -7.44 25.84 -3.43
C SER A 239 -7.66 25.98 -4.94
N ARG A 240 -8.88 25.74 -5.40
CA ARG A 240 -9.27 25.88 -6.82
C ARG A 240 -9.88 27.24 -7.15
N LYS A 241 -10.03 28.12 -6.15
CA LYS A 241 -10.64 29.46 -6.22
C LYS A 241 -11.99 29.48 -6.95
N ARG A 242 -12.81 28.43 -6.76
CA ARG A 242 -14.10 28.28 -7.45
C ARG A 242 -15.13 27.57 -6.58
N MET A 243 -16.41 27.79 -6.88
CA MET A 243 -17.50 26.99 -6.31
C MET A 243 -17.38 25.54 -6.81
N ILE A 244 -17.50 24.60 -5.88
CA ILE A 244 -17.51 23.17 -6.16
C ILE A 244 -18.74 22.57 -5.51
N GLU A 245 -19.48 21.81 -6.30
CA GLU A 245 -20.53 20.92 -5.80
C GLU A 245 -19.85 19.66 -5.26
N THR A 246 -20.13 19.36 -4.00
CA THR A 246 -19.60 18.19 -3.29
C THR A 246 -20.78 17.42 -2.75
N THR A 247 -20.79 16.10 -2.93
CA THR A 247 -21.83 15.25 -2.37
C THR A 247 -21.37 14.75 -1.00
N GLY A 248 -22.04 15.17 0.07
CA GLY A 248 -21.81 14.69 1.42
C GLY A 248 -22.78 13.58 1.80
N ASN A 249 -22.49 12.87 2.89
CA ASN A 249 -23.41 11.91 3.49
C ASN A 249 -23.83 12.36 4.89
N THR A 250 -25.14 12.40 5.14
CA THR A 250 -25.69 12.95 6.40
C THR A 250 -25.22 12.18 7.63
N GLU A 251 -25.27 10.85 7.62
CA GLU A 251 -24.84 10.02 8.76
C GLU A 251 -23.32 10.10 8.99
N PHE A 252 -22.53 10.07 7.92
CA PHE A 252 -21.08 10.23 8.05
C PHE A 252 -20.74 11.60 8.61
N ASN A 253 -21.43 12.64 8.16
CA ASN A 253 -21.19 13.99 8.61
C ASN A 253 -21.52 14.14 10.10
N GLU A 254 -22.66 13.60 10.51
CA GLU A 254 -23.08 13.56 11.91
C GLU A 254 -22.02 12.84 12.78
N LYS A 255 -21.59 11.64 12.37
CA LYS A 255 -20.74 10.78 13.18
C LYS A 255 -19.27 11.21 13.21
N PHE A 256 -18.75 11.74 12.11
CA PHE A 256 -17.31 11.91 11.92
C PHE A 256 -16.88 13.34 11.63
N GLY A 257 -17.68 14.16 10.94
CA GLY A 257 -17.28 15.51 10.55
C GLY A 257 -17.78 15.88 9.16
N ARG A 258 -16.88 16.13 8.22
CA ARG A 258 -17.22 16.32 6.81
C ARG A 258 -16.88 15.07 6.02
N SER A 259 -17.78 14.65 5.15
CA SER A 259 -17.57 13.59 4.17
C SER A 259 -17.78 14.13 2.77
N ASP A 260 -16.93 13.71 1.85
CA ASP A 260 -17.11 13.91 0.42
C ASP A 260 -17.20 12.50 -0.22
N VAL A 261 -18.32 12.21 -0.87
CA VAL A 261 -18.68 10.91 -1.47
C VAL A 261 -18.82 11.09 -2.97
N GLU A 262 -17.92 10.51 -3.73
CA GLU A 262 -17.94 10.52 -5.19
C GLU A 262 -18.25 9.11 -5.70
N GLU A 263 -19.23 8.97 -6.58
CA GLU A 263 -19.49 7.71 -7.25
C GLU A 263 -18.42 7.43 -8.31
N ILE A 264 -17.94 6.19 -8.36
CA ILE A 264 -16.93 5.76 -9.33
C ILE A 264 -17.64 5.28 -10.58
N CYS A 265 -17.73 6.17 -11.57
CA CYS A 265 -18.30 5.83 -12.87
C CYS A 265 -17.28 5.12 -13.77
N MET A 266 -17.72 4.06 -14.44
CA MET A 266 -16.97 3.45 -15.55
C MET A 266 -17.03 4.36 -16.78
N PRO A 267 -15.96 4.46 -17.61
CA PRO A 267 -14.67 3.77 -17.53
C PRO A 267 -13.60 4.48 -16.66
N PHE A 268 -13.95 5.55 -15.94
CA PHE A 268 -13.01 6.44 -15.26
C PHE A 268 -12.53 5.95 -13.88
N LYS A 269 -12.78 4.68 -13.51
CA LYS A 269 -12.33 4.07 -12.24
C LYS A 269 -10.84 4.24 -11.95
N HIS A 270 -10.01 4.25 -13.00
CA HIS A 270 -8.57 4.43 -12.90
C HIS A 270 -8.17 5.78 -12.26
N LEU A 271 -8.98 6.83 -12.44
CA LEU A 271 -8.74 8.14 -11.80
C LEU A 271 -8.87 8.05 -10.28
N ALA A 272 -9.93 7.39 -9.79
CA ALA A 272 -10.14 7.15 -8.36
C ALA A 272 -9.03 6.26 -7.77
N TYR A 273 -8.59 5.24 -8.51
CA TYR A 273 -7.52 4.34 -8.06
C TYR A 273 -6.17 5.07 -7.97
N ASN A 274 -5.84 5.87 -8.99
CA ASN A 274 -4.64 6.71 -9.01
C ASN A 274 -4.67 7.76 -7.91
N TYR A 275 -5.85 8.24 -7.52
CA TYR A 275 -6.00 9.15 -6.40
C TYR A 275 -5.54 8.50 -5.08
N VAL A 276 -6.02 7.30 -4.75
CA VAL A 276 -5.55 6.60 -3.53
C VAL A 276 -4.06 6.25 -3.61
N LEU A 277 -3.56 5.85 -4.79
CA LEU A 277 -2.14 5.59 -5.00
C LEU A 277 -1.26 6.83 -4.74
N LYS A 278 -1.75 8.03 -5.10
CA LYS A 278 -1.05 9.30 -4.81
C LYS A 278 -0.81 9.48 -3.31
N TYR A 279 -1.81 9.22 -2.47
CA TYR A 279 -1.65 9.34 -1.00
C TYR A 279 -0.83 8.20 -0.40
N LEU A 280 -0.90 7.01 -0.99
CA LEU A 280 -0.04 5.89 -0.64
C LEU A 280 1.45 6.21 -0.89
N ASN A 281 1.75 6.93 -1.97
CA ASN A 281 3.11 7.33 -2.34
C ASN A 281 3.65 8.47 -1.45
N LYS A 282 2.77 9.30 -0.88
CA LYS A 282 3.13 10.33 0.11
C LYS A 282 3.48 9.77 1.49
N GLY A 283 3.56 8.45 1.66
CA GLY A 283 3.86 7.81 2.94
C GLY A 283 2.64 7.54 3.81
N GLY A 284 1.42 7.75 3.29
CA GLY A 284 0.21 7.46 4.03
C GLY A 284 0.07 5.98 4.40
N LYS A 285 -0.52 5.72 5.57
CA LYS A 285 -0.74 4.36 6.08
C LYS A 285 -2.00 3.77 5.47
N ALA A 286 -1.84 2.74 4.64
CA ALA A 286 -2.96 2.03 4.05
C ALA A 286 -3.76 1.22 5.08
N MET A 287 -5.07 1.15 4.89
CA MET A 287 -6.02 0.34 5.64
C MET A 287 -6.97 -0.34 4.65
N SER A 288 -7.21 -1.64 4.83
CA SER A 288 -8.12 -2.41 3.98
C SER A 288 -9.07 -3.26 4.81
N SER A 289 -10.26 -3.52 4.30
CA SER A 289 -11.17 -4.51 4.88
C SER A 289 -10.60 -5.93 4.73
N ARG A 290 -11.08 -6.86 5.56
CA ARG A 290 -10.63 -8.28 5.54
C ARG A 290 -11.14 -9.03 4.30
N ASN A 291 -12.35 -8.72 3.86
CA ASN A 291 -13.00 -9.27 2.66
C ASN A 291 -12.55 -8.58 1.36
N CYS A 292 -11.40 -7.90 1.37
CA CYS A 292 -10.83 -7.21 0.21
C CYS A 292 -9.51 -7.90 -0.17
N PRO A 293 -9.54 -9.08 -0.83
CA PRO A 293 -8.33 -9.81 -1.18
C PRO A 293 -7.56 -9.14 -2.33
N GLU A 294 -6.28 -9.48 -2.45
CA GLU A 294 -5.42 -9.08 -3.58
C GLU A 294 -5.31 -10.16 -4.68
N ASN A 295 -5.81 -11.36 -4.43
CA ASN A 295 -5.83 -12.50 -5.34
C ASN A 295 -6.96 -13.47 -4.95
N ILE A 296 -7.34 -14.33 -5.88
CA ILE A 296 -8.09 -15.56 -5.59
C ILE A 296 -7.06 -16.68 -5.52
N ARG A 297 -7.15 -17.54 -4.49
CA ARG A 297 -6.28 -18.70 -4.33
C ARG A 297 -7.05 -19.97 -4.61
N GLY A 298 -6.40 -20.93 -5.24
CA GLY A 298 -7.06 -22.17 -5.59
C GLY A 298 -6.39 -22.90 -6.74
N TRP A 299 -7.20 -23.72 -7.39
CA TRP A 299 -6.80 -24.63 -8.46
C TRP A 299 -7.38 -24.19 -9.80
N ILE A 300 -6.54 -24.17 -10.83
CA ILE A 300 -6.92 -23.88 -12.22
C ILE A 300 -6.52 -25.08 -13.10
N ASN A 301 -7.31 -25.36 -14.14
CA ASN A 301 -6.91 -26.34 -15.16
C ASN A 301 -5.87 -25.71 -16.10
N GLU A 302 -4.88 -26.49 -16.54
CA GLU A 302 -3.93 -26.09 -17.58
C GLU A 302 -4.65 -25.69 -18.88
N ASP A 303 -5.82 -26.27 -19.17
CA ASP A 303 -6.65 -25.88 -20.32
C ASP A 303 -7.13 -24.42 -20.25
N ASP A 304 -7.18 -23.82 -19.06
CA ASP A 304 -7.53 -22.40 -18.84
C ASP A 304 -6.32 -21.46 -18.89
N ILE A 305 -5.12 -22.00 -19.16
CA ILE A 305 -3.86 -21.25 -19.28
C ILE A 305 -3.53 -21.01 -20.76
N LEU A 306 -3.26 -19.75 -21.10
CA LEU A 306 -2.84 -19.36 -22.45
C LEU A 306 -1.34 -19.62 -22.67
N CYS A 307 -0.50 -18.99 -21.85
CA CYS A 307 0.95 -19.10 -21.98
C CYS A 307 1.66 -18.66 -20.70
N GLU A 308 2.89 -19.13 -20.52
CA GLU A 308 3.80 -18.58 -19.51
C GLU A 308 4.26 -17.18 -19.94
N MET A 309 4.35 -16.26 -18.99
CA MET A 309 4.83 -14.92 -19.22
C MET A 309 6.36 -14.89 -19.30
N ASP A 310 6.88 -14.32 -20.37
CA ASP A 310 8.32 -14.17 -20.59
C ASP A 310 9.04 -13.56 -19.39
N GLY A 311 10.13 -14.21 -18.95
CA GLY A 311 10.98 -13.75 -17.86
C GLY A 311 10.37 -13.88 -16.46
N PHE A 312 9.21 -14.54 -16.31
CA PHE A 312 8.60 -14.82 -15.01
C PHE A 312 8.27 -16.30 -14.86
N GLU A 313 9.15 -17.03 -14.18
CA GLU A 313 8.90 -18.44 -13.84
C GLU A 313 7.56 -18.60 -13.10
N ASN A 314 6.78 -19.60 -13.53
CA ASN A 314 5.52 -20.02 -12.92
C ASN A 314 4.43 -18.92 -12.94
N ARG A 315 4.50 -17.97 -13.87
CA ARG A 315 3.47 -16.95 -14.06
C ARG A 315 2.86 -17.10 -15.44
N TYR A 316 1.55 -17.21 -15.49
CA TYR A 316 0.80 -17.53 -16.67
C TYR A 316 -0.27 -16.48 -16.94
N LEU A 317 -0.48 -16.20 -18.23
CA LEU A 317 -1.68 -15.54 -18.70
C LEU A 317 -2.79 -16.60 -18.79
N THR A 318 -3.99 -16.29 -18.34
CA THR A 318 -5.14 -17.21 -18.45
C THR A 318 -6.12 -16.71 -19.49
N PHE A 319 -7.05 -17.57 -19.92
CA PHE A 319 -8.17 -17.10 -20.73
C PHE A 319 -9.00 -16.02 -20.00
N PRO A 320 -9.68 -15.14 -20.76
CA PRO A 320 -10.53 -14.08 -20.19
C PRO A 320 -11.61 -14.60 -19.25
N GLU A 321 -12.12 -15.80 -19.50
CA GLU A 321 -13.06 -16.52 -18.64
C GLU A 321 -12.46 -17.85 -18.21
N CYS A 322 -11.56 -17.81 -17.24
CA CYS A 322 -10.97 -19.03 -16.68
C CYS A 322 -11.82 -19.60 -15.55
N GLU A 323 -11.84 -20.92 -15.40
CA GLU A 323 -12.49 -21.60 -14.31
C GLU A 323 -11.51 -21.87 -13.17
N MET A 324 -11.93 -21.62 -11.93
CA MET A 324 -11.06 -21.79 -10.77
C MET A 324 -11.84 -22.33 -9.58
N VAL A 325 -11.27 -23.31 -8.89
CA VAL A 325 -11.80 -23.83 -7.62
C VAL A 325 -11.11 -23.10 -6.48
N GLU A 326 -11.84 -22.32 -5.67
CA GLU A 326 -11.25 -21.56 -4.56
C GLU A 326 -10.81 -22.46 -3.40
N GLU A 327 -9.61 -22.20 -2.86
CA GLU A 327 -8.92 -23.06 -1.88
C GLU A 327 -9.71 -23.26 -0.57
N THR A 328 -10.39 -22.21 -0.09
CA THR A 328 -10.99 -22.17 1.24
C THR A 328 -12.43 -22.69 1.26
N THR A 329 -13.23 -22.32 0.28
CA THR A 329 -14.66 -22.62 0.19
C THR A 329 -14.93 -23.83 -0.69
N GLY A 330 -13.98 -24.20 -1.58
CA GLY A 330 -14.16 -25.25 -2.57
C GLY A 330 -15.15 -24.88 -3.68
N ILE A 331 -15.61 -23.62 -3.74
CA ILE A 331 -16.53 -23.14 -4.76
C ILE A 331 -15.77 -23.01 -6.08
N THR A 332 -16.32 -23.62 -7.12
CA THR A 332 -15.87 -23.41 -8.50
C THR A 332 -16.47 -22.10 -9.02
N VAL A 333 -15.63 -21.19 -9.47
CA VAL A 333 -16.04 -19.90 -10.02
C VAL A 333 -15.46 -19.66 -11.40
N ARG A 334 -16.24 -19.01 -12.25
CA ARG A 334 -15.76 -18.50 -13.53
C ARG A 334 -15.27 -17.06 -13.34
N VAL A 335 -13.99 -16.82 -13.62
CA VAL A 335 -13.37 -15.51 -13.42
C VAL A 335 -13.28 -14.76 -14.74
N ASN A 336 -14.18 -13.81 -14.95
CA ASN A 336 -14.13 -12.90 -16.09
C ASN A 336 -13.11 -11.76 -15.83
N GLU A 337 -12.15 -11.53 -16.75
CA GLU A 337 -11.10 -10.52 -16.58
C GLU A 337 -11.61 -9.06 -16.51
N THR A 338 -12.77 -8.78 -17.10
CA THR A 338 -13.39 -7.44 -17.10
C THR A 338 -14.25 -7.20 -15.85
N ARG A 339 -14.77 -8.28 -15.27
CA ARG A 339 -15.66 -8.28 -14.09
C ARG A 339 -15.22 -9.28 -13.01
N PRO A 340 -13.94 -9.28 -12.59
CA PRO A 340 -13.43 -10.30 -11.66
C PRO A 340 -14.05 -10.21 -10.26
N GLN A 341 -14.69 -9.08 -9.94
CA GLN A 341 -15.43 -8.88 -8.69
C GLN A 341 -16.63 -9.82 -8.52
N GLU A 342 -17.14 -10.41 -9.61
CA GLU A 342 -18.31 -11.30 -9.57
C GLU A 342 -17.96 -12.66 -9.01
N ALA A 343 -16.89 -13.27 -9.52
CA ALA A 343 -16.30 -14.47 -8.94
C ALA A 343 -16.01 -14.28 -7.45
N LEU A 344 -15.47 -13.11 -7.07
CA LEU A 344 -15.24 -12.80 -5.67
C LEU A 344 -16.54 -12.68 -4.86
N ALA A 345 -17.61 -12.15 -5.44
CA ALA A 345 -18.90 -12.03 -4.76
C ALA A 345 -19.52 -13.41 -4.52
N GLU A 346 -19.38 -14.33 -5.48
CA GLU A 346 -19.80 -15.73 -5.39
C GLU A 346 -19.01 -16.49 -4.29
N ILE A 347 -17.67 -16.42 -4.31
CA ILE A 347 -16.81 -17.00 -3.26
C ILE A 347 -17.22 -16.51 -1.85
N GLN A 348 -17.60 -15.24 -1.75
CA GLN A 348 -17.96 -14.62 -0.48
C GLN A 348 -19.42 -14.88 -0.06
N GLY A 349 -20.20 -15.62 -0.85
CA GLY A 349 -21.60 -15.91 -0.58
C GLY A 349 -22.52 -14.68 -0.68
N ASN A 350 -22.09 -13.64 -1.40
CA ASN A 350 -22.90 -12.43 -1.64
C ASN A 350 -23.87 -12.59 -2.82
N VAL A 351 -23.73 -13.68 -3.59
CA VAL A 351 -24.56 -14.02 -4.74
C VAL A 351 -24.93 -15.51 -4.58
N LYS A 352 -26.20 -15.88 -4.80
CA LYS A 352 -26.57 -17.29 -4.89
C LYS A 352 -25.91 -17.87 -6.16
N PRO A 353 -25.28 -19.06 -6.11
CA PRO A 353 -24.77 -19.70 -7.32
C PRO A 353 -25.93 -19.85 -8.33
N PRO A 354 -25.65 -19.76 -9.64
CA PRO A 354 -26.67 -20.01 -10.65
C PRO A 354 -27.29 -21.39 -10.43
N GLU A 355 -28.63 -21.47 -10.49
CA GLU A 355 -29.39 -22.72 -10.38
C GLU A 355 -29.07 -23.71 -11.51
#